data_AF-A0A2I0IF25-F1
#
_entry.id   AF-A0A2I0IF25-F1
#
_cell.length_a   1.000
_cell.length_b   1.000
_cell.length_c   1.000
_cell.angle_alpha   90.00
_cell.angle_beta   90.00
_cell.angle_gamma   90.00
#
_symmetry.space_group_name_H-M   'P 1'
#
loop_
_entity.id
_entity.type
_entity.pdbx_description
1 polymer ?
#
loop_
_entity_poly.entity_id
_entity_poly.type
_entity_poly.pdbx_seq_one_letter_code
_entity_poly.pdbx_strand_id
1 'polypeptide(L)'
;MAKAIAAEFPDLECTVFDLPHVVAGLKGTKNVKYVGGNMFKEIPPADAYLLKWIIHDWSDEESLIIVDIVLGFGKEDEESVETQLFCDMQLMIILTGKERTEREWAKLFVEAGFRDYKITPMLGLRSLIEVYP
;
A
#
# COMPACT_ATOMS: atom_id res chain seq x y z
N MET A 1 3.52 -6.04 -10.13
CA MET A 1 4.41 -5.41 -9.14
C MET A 1 5.38 -6.43 -8.54
N ALA A 2 4.91 -7.46 -7.82
CA ALA A 2 5.81 -8.45 -7.18
C ALA A 2 6.85 -9.07 -8.14
N LYS A 3 6.48 -9.43 -9.37
CA LYS A 3 7.45 -9.92 -10.38
C LYS A 3 8.55 -8.92 -10.75
N ALA A 4 8.23 -7.62 -10.77
CA ALA A 4 9.24 -6.58 -11.04
C ALA A 4 10.18 -6.43 -9.85
N ILE A 5 9.64 -6.38 -8.63
CA ILE A 5 10.43 -6.34 -7.39
C ILE A 5 11.35 -7.57 -7.32
N ALA A 6 10.82 -8.76 -7.54
CA ALA A 6 11.56 -10.01 -7.54
C ALA A 6 12.63 -10.12 -8.65
N ALA A 7 12.48 -9.38 -9.75
CA ALA A 7 13.49 -9.31 -10.81
C ALA A 7 14.64 -8.36 -10.44
N GLU A 8 14.33 -7.24 -9.79
CA GLU A 8 15.33 -6.27 -9.29
C GLU A 8 16.07 -6.79 -8.06
N PHE A 9 15.41 -7.60 -7.22
CA PHE A 9 15.96 -8.18 -5.99
C PHE A 9 15.84 -9.71 -6.03
N PRO A 10 16.76 -10.43 -6.70
CA PRO A 10 16.66 -11.88 -6.91
C PRO A 10 16.68 -12.73 -5.63
N ASP A 11 17.28 -12.19 -4.56
CA ASP A 11 17.38 -12.86 -3.26
C ASP A 11 16.17 -12.60 -2.35
N LEU A 12 15.29 -11.65 -2.73
CA LEU A 12 14.08 -11.35 -1.99
C LEU A 12 12.99 -12.38 -2.31
N GLU A 13 12.44 -13.02 -1.27
CA GLU A 13 11.22 -13.81 -1.41
C GLU A 13 10.00 -12.90 -1.42
N CYS A 14 9.16 -13.03 -2.44
CA CYS A 14 7.94 -12.26 -2.60
C CYS A 14 6.71 -13.18 -2.53
N THR A 15 5.77 -12.86 -1.66
CA THR A 15 4.45 -13.51 -1.63
C THR A 15 3.39 -12.54 -2.14
N VAL A 16 2.68 -12.92 -3.21
CA VAL A 16 1.45 -12.24 -3.64
C VAL A 16 0.29 -12.90 -2.91
N PHE A 17 -0.28 -12.16 -1.96
CA PHE A 17 -1.43 -12.59 -1.18
C PHE A 17 -2.71 -11.88 -1.66
N ASP A 18 -3.74 -12.66 -2.01
CA ASP A 18 -5.03 -12.15 -2.47
C ASP A 18 -6.12 -13.21 -2.22
N LEU A 19 -7.37 -12.91 -2.60
CA LEU A 19 -8.47 -13.87 -2.49
C LEU A 19 -8.18 -15.15 -3.31
N PRO A 20 -8.62 -16.33 -2.84
CA PRO A 20 -8.28 -17.60 -3.49
C PRO A 20 -8.62 -17.68 -4.98
N HIS A 21 -9.72 -17.05 -5.39
CA HIS A 21 -10.15 -17.03 -6.79
C HIS A 21 -9.32 -16.08 -7.67
N VAL A 22 -8.67 -15.07 -7.10
CA VAL A 22 -7.80 -14.12 -7.81
C VAL A 22 -6.46 -14.79 -8.14
N VAL A 23 -5.92 -15.57 -7.21
CA VAL A 23 -4.64 -16.27 -7.40
C VAL A 23 -4.77 -17.68 -7.99
N ALA A 24 -6.00 -18.15 -8.22
CA ALA A 24 -6.24 -19.48 -8.76
C ALA A 24 -5.55 -19.68 -10.11
N GLY A 25 -4.79 -20.77 -10.24
CA GLY A 25 -4.09 -21.12 -11.48
C GLY A 25 -2.83 -20.31 -11.79
N LEU A 26 -2.48 -19.31 -10.96
CA LEU A 26 -1.23 -18.58 -11.10
C LEU A 26 -0.05 -19.45 -10.68
N LYS A 27 0.98 -19.45 -11.53
CA LYS A 27 2.24 -20.16 -11.26
C LYS A 27 3.31 -19.16 -10.83
N GLY A 28 3.94 -19.44 -9.70
CA GLY A 28 5.07 -18.69 -9.17
C GLY A 28 6.32 -18.77 -10.04
N THR A 29 7.33 -18.01 -9.65
CA THR A 29 8.71 -18.11 -10.14
C THR A 29 9.61 -18.63 -9.02
N LYS A 30 10.94 -18.60 -9.21
CA LYS A 30 11.91 -19.03 -8.19
C LYS A 30 11.68 -18.33 -6.84
N ASN A 31 11.40 -17.04 -6.86
CA ASN A 31 11.28 -16.18 -5.67
C ASN A 31 9.93 -15.46 -5.56
N VAL A 32 8.93 -15.85 -6.36
CA VAL A 32 7.55 -15.32 -6.26
C VAL A 32 6.57 -16.46 -6.00
N LYS A 33 5.84 -16.37 -4.89
CA LYS A 33 4.77 -17.31 -4.50
C LYS A 33 3.41 -16.60 -4.56
N TYR A 34 2.36 -17.36 -4.82
CA TYR A 34 0.98 -16.89 -4.78
C TYR A 34 0.24 -17.63 -3.68
N VAL A 35 -0.37 -16.90 -2.76
CA VAL A 35 -1.08 -17.46 -1.61
C VAL A 35 -2.50 -16.90 -1.60
N GLY A 36 -3.48 -17.81 -1.58
CA GLY A 36 -4.89 -17.46 -1.52
C GLY A 36 -5.36 -17.39 -0.08
N GLY A 37 -6.00 -16.31 0.32
CA GLY A 37 -6.56 -16.17 1.66
C GLY A 37 -7.45 -14.94 1.80
N ASN A 38 -7.87 -14.67 3.04
CA ASN A 38 -8.64 -13.48 3.37
C ASN A 38 -7.85 -12.68 4.39
N MET A 39 -7.41 -11.50 3.99
CA MET A 39 -6.58 -10.63 4.83
C MET A 39 -7.25 -10.13 6.11
N PHE A 40 -8.59 -10.11 6.15
CA PHE A 40 -9.35 -9.80 7.36
C PHE A 40 -9.43 -10.97 8.35
N LYS A 41 -8.88 -12.13 7.99
CA LYS A 41 -8.80 -13.30 8.86
C LYS A 41 -7.38 -13.57 9.30
N GLU A 42 -6.47 -13.65 8.33
CA GLU A 42 -5.08 -13.99 8.55
C GLU A 42 -4.25 -13.49 7.37
N ILE A 43 -3.08 -12.93 7.68
CA ILE A 43 -2.08 -12.53 6.70
C ILE A 43 -0.87 -13.46 6.90
N PRO A 44 -0.27 -14.03 5.84
CA PRO A 44 0.94 -14.82 5.97
C PRO A 44 2.10 -13.98 6.50
N PRO A 45 2.84 -14.45 7.52
CA PRO A 45 3.93 -13.68 8.14
C PRO A 45 5.02 -13.31 7.13
N ALA A 46 5.55 -12.09 7.25
CA ALA A 46 6.58 -11.56 6.37
C ALA A 46 7.42 -10.48 7.07
N ASP A 47 8.63 -10.24 6.57
CA ASP A 47 9.50 -9.17 7.10
C ASP A 47 8.91 -7.76 6.85
N ALA A 48 8.13 -7.60 5.77
CA ALA A 48 7.42 -6.37 5.44
C ALA A 48 6.21 -6.65 4.52
N TYR A 49 5.19 -5.81 4.62
CA TYR A 49 4.01 -5.86 3.75
C TYR A 49 3.97 -4.68 2.80
N LEU A 50 3.67 -4.95 1.53
CA LEU A 50 3.46 -3.91 0.52
C LEU A 50 1.97 -3.81 0.18
N LEU A 51 1.37 -2.67 0.52
CA LEU A 51 -0.03 -2.36 0.29
C LEU A 51 -0.11 -1.23 -0.74
N LYS A 52 -0.48 -1.59 -1.97
CA LYS A 52 -0.68 -0.62 -3.06
C LYS A 52 -2.16 -0.55 -3.40
N TRP A 53 -2.78 0.60 -3.09
CA TRP A 53 -4.20 0.87 -3.32
C TRP A 53 -5.15 -0.08 -2.55
N ILE A 54 -4.87 -0.30 -1.27
CA ILE A 54 -5.63 -1.27 -0.44
C ILE A 54 -6.20 -0.65 0.85
N ILE A 55 -5.56 0.37 1.45
CA ILE A 55 -5.73 0.57 2.89
C ILE A 55 -6.96 1.37 3.29
N HIS A 56 -7.82 0.71 4.08
CA HIS A 56 -8.65 1.36 5.08
C HIS A 56 -8.52 0.77 6.51
N ASP A 57 -8.11 -0.49 6.72
CA ASP A 57 -8.27 -1.15 8.05
C ASP A 57 -7.19 -2.21 8.37
N TRP A 58 -6.11 -1.90 9.13
CA TRP A 58 -5.09 -2.92 9.53
C TRP A 58 -4.66 -2.86 11.00
N SER A 59 -4.20 -4.01 11.52
CA SER A 59 -3.78 -4.29 12.90
C SER A 59 -2.26 -4.38 13.09
N ASP A 60 -1.86 -4.29 14.35
CA ASP A 60 -0.50 -4.15 14.88
C ASP A 60 0.28 -5.48 14.82
N GLU A 61 1.47 -5.47 14.18
CA GLU A 61 2.68 -6.25 14.57
C GLU A 61 3.80 -6.27 13.50
N GLU A 62 3.61 -5.73 12.29
CA GLU A 62 4.61 -5.86 11.21
C GLU A 62 4.78 -4.58 10.38
N SER A 63 5.97 -4.35 9.79
CA SER A 63 6.27 -3.11 9.06
C SER A 63 5.44 -3.03 7.77
N LEU A 64 4.77 -1.89 7.56
CA LEU A 64 3.90 -1.66 6.40
C LEU A 64 4.53 -0.66 5.43
N ILE A 65 4.54 -1.00 4.15
CA ILE A 65 4.90 -0.13 3.05
C ILE A 65 3.64 0.15 2.24
N ILE A 66 3.26 1.42 2.13
CA ILE A 66 2.05 1.86 1.47
C ILE A 66 2.44 2.70 0.25
N VAL A 67 1.79 2.45 -0.89
CA VAL A 67 1.94 3.31 -2.06
C VAL A 67 0.59 3.94 -2.37
N ASP A 68 0.46 5.22 -2.03
CA ASP A 68 -0.81 5.95 -2.17
C ASP A 68 -0.64 7.45 -2.42
N ILE A 69 -1.72 8.15 -2.77
CA ILE A 69 -1.72 9.61 -2.83
C ILE A 69 -1.82 10.17 -1.40
N VAL A 70 -0.98 11.17 -1.10
CA VAL A 70 -1.05 11.93 0.15
C VAL A 70 -1.41 13.35 -0.21
N LEU A 71 -2.64 13.75 0.12
CA LEU A 71 -3.20 15.05 -0.27
C LEU A 71 -2.31 16.20 0.24
N GLY A 72 -1.89 17.05 -0.69
CA GLY A 72 -1.09 18.25 -0.39
C GLY A 72 0.38 17.98 -0.02
N PHE A 73 0.86 16.74 -0.15
CA PHE A 73 2.25 16.40 0.18
C PHE A 73 3.12 16.28 -1.08
N GLY A 74 4.31 16.90 -1.04
CA GLY A 74 5.36 16.72 -2.06
C GLY A 74 5.06 17.31 -3.45
N LYS A 75 4.07 18.21 -3.57
CA LYS A 75 3.72 18.91 -4.81
C LYS A 75 3.42 20.38 -4.55
N GLU A 76 3.96 21.24 -5.40
CA GLU A 76 3.83 22.70 -5.30
C GLU A 76 3.05 23.31 -6.48
N ASP A 77 2.90 22.59 -7.60
CA ASP A 77 2.18 23.08 -8.78
C ASP A 77 0.67 22.81 -8.71
N GLU A 78 -0.10 23.77 -9.23
CA GLU A 78 -1.57 23.79 -9.19
C GLU A 78 -2.20 22.61 -9.94
N GLU A 79 -1.60 22.17 -11.05
CA GLU A 79 -2.08 21.05 -11.87
C GLU A 79 -2.00 19.71 -11.12
N SER A 80 -0.90 19.48 -10.40
CA SER A 80 -0.74 18.29 -9.55
C SER A 80 -1.78 18.25 -8.42
N VAL A 81 -2.06 19.41 -7.81
CA VAL A 81 -3.08 19.53 -6.75
C VAL A 81 -4.47 19.24 -7.30
N GLU A 82 -4.83 19.83 -8.45
CA GLU A 82 -6.10 19.58 -9.12
C GLU A 82 -6.28 18.09 -9.43
N THR A 83 -5.23 17.43 -9.92
CA THR A 83 -5.27 16.00 -10.24
C THR A 83 -5.45 15.13 -8.99
N GLN A 84 -4.79 15.46 -7.87
CA GLN A 84 -4.99 14.74 -6.61
C GLN A 84 -6.45 14.85 -6.12
N LEU A 85 -7.05 16.03 -6.20
CA LEU A 85 -8.45 16.25 -5.84
C LEU A 85 -9.41 15.51 -6.78
N PHE A 86 -9.08 15.45 -8.08
CA PHE A 86 -9.84 14.65 -9.02
C PHE A 86 -9.79 13.16 -8.70
N CYS A 87 -8.61 12.63 -8.32
CA CYS A 87 -8.48 11.25 -7.85
C CYS A 87 -9.30 10.99 -6.57
N ASP A 88 -9.31 11.91 -5.61
CA ASP A 88 -10.13 11.82 -4.39
C ASP A 88 -11.63 11.76 -4.72
N MET A 89 -12.10 12.65 -5.60
CA MET A 89 -13.48 12.62 -6.09
C MET A 89 -13.83 11.28 -6.76
N GLN A 90 -12.91 10.70 -7.55
CA GLN A 90 -13.13 9.38 -8.15
C GLN A 90 -13.22 8.26 -7.11
N LEU A 91 -12.35 8.26 -6.09
CA LEU A 91 -12.41 7.27 -5.02
C LEU A 91 -13.73 7.32 -4.26
N MET A 92 -14.23 8.53 -3.98
CA MET A 92 -15.52 8.71 -3.33
C MET A 92 -16.68 8.13 -4.15
N ILE A 93 -16.69 8.39 -5.46
CA ILE A 93 -17.79 7.96 -6.34
C ILE A 93 -17.73 6.45 -6.62
N ILE A 94 -16.54 5.91 -6.88
CA ILE A 94 -16.38 4.55 -7.41
C ILE A 94 -16.25 3.53 -6.28
N LEU A 95 -15.52 3.86 -5.22
CA LEU A 95 -15.10 2.92 -4.17
C LEU A 95 -15.55 3.32 -2.78
N THR A 96 -16.34 4.41 -2.63
CA THR A 96 -16.69 5.02 -1.34
C THR A 96 -15.49 5.34 -0.45
N GLY A 97 -14.31 5.49 -1.08
CA GLY A 97 -13.05 5.77 -0.42
C GLY A 97 -12.75 7.27 -0.37
N LYS A 98 -11.58 7.60 0.18
CA LYS A 98 -11.01 8.95 0.12
C LYS A 98 -9.49 8.86 0.08
N GLU A 99 -8.88 9.82 -0.59
CA GLU A 99 -7.47 10.13 -0.41
C GLU A 99 -7.30 10.81 0.96
N ARG A 100 -6.14 10.60 1.60
CA ARG A 100 -5.87 11.10 2.95
C ARG A 100 -4.77 12.13 2.94
N THR A 101 -4.92 13.14 3.79
CA THR A 101 -3.83 14.06 4.15
C THR A 101 -2.80 13.33 5.02
N GLU A 102 -1.57 13.87 5.10
CA GLU A 102 -0.55 13.33 6.02
C GLU A 102 -1.06 13.22 7.45
N ARG A 103 -1.79 14.23 7.94
CA ARG A 103 -2.33 14.22 9.31
C ARG A 103 -3.31 13.08 9.55
N GLU A 104 -4.13 12.73 8.56
CA GLU A 104 -5.06 11.61 8.66
C GLU A 104 -4.34 10.27 8.61
N TRP A 105 -3.30 10.15 7.78
CA TRP A 105 -2.42 8.98 7.77
C TRP A 105 -1.71 8.80 9.12
N ALA A 106 -1.09 9.86 9.65
CA ALA A 106 -0.43 9.85 10.95
C ALA A 106 -1.37 9.42 12.07
N LYS A 107 -2.61 9.93 12.08
CA LYS A 107 -3.63 9.52 13.05
C LYS A 107 -3.95 8.02 12.92
N LEU A 108 -4.13 7.52 11.70
CA LEU A 108 -4.41 6.10 11.44
C LEU A 108 -3.28 5.21 11.93
N PHE A 109 -2.02 5.58 11.68
CA PHE A 109 -0.87 4.79 12.12
C PHE A 109 -0.78 4.72 13.65
N VAL A 110 -0.99 5.84 14.34
CA VAL A 110 -1.00 5.88 15.81
C VAL A 110 -2.15 5.05 16.40
N GLU A 111 -3.34 5.13 15.81
CA GLU A 111 -4.50 4.32 16.24
C GLU A 111 -4.29 2.82 15.99
N ALA A 112 -3.50 2.46 14.98
CA ALA A 112 -3.07 1.09 14.67
C ALA A 112 -1.73 0.70 15.34
N GLY A 113 -1.35 1.37 16.43
CA GLY A 113 -0.22 0.96 17.28
C GLY A 113 1.18 1.20 16.71
N PHE A 114 1.33 1.79 15.53
CA PHE A 114 2.63 2.09 14.93
C PHE A 114 3.29 3.30 15.61
N ARG A 115 4.63 3.27 15.71
CA ARG A 115 5.40 4.29 16.44
C ARG A 115 5.94 5.40 15.56
N ASP A 116 6.26 5.07 14.31
CA ASP A 116 6.91 6.00 13.40
C ASP A 116 6.50 5.74 11.96
N TYR A 117 6.63 6.76 11.11
CA TYR A 117 6.39 6.65 9.69
C TYR A 117 7.27 7.63 8.90
N LYS A 118 7.50 7.30 7.63
CA LYS A 118 8.22 8.16 6.69
C LYS A 118 7.47 8.23 5.36
N ILE A 119 7.14 9.45 4.92
CA ILE A 119 6.51 9.69 3.62
C ILE A 119 7.56 10.20 2.64
N THR A 120 7.71 9.51 1.51
CA THR A 120 8.60 9.89 0.41
C THR A 120 7.78 10.13 -0.86
N PRO A 121 7.74 11.35 -1.43
CA PRO A 121 7.01 11.59 -2.66
C PRO A 121 7.72 10.89 -3.84
N MET A 122 7.01 10.00 -4.53
CA MET A 122 7.56 9.25 -5.66
C MET A 122 6.48 8.71 -6.58
N LEU A 123 6.85 8.30 -7.80
CA LEU A 123 5.90 7.78 -8.80
C LEU A 123 4.83 8.80 -9.23
N GLY A 124 5.26 10.04 -9.53
CA GLY A 124 4.36 11.10 -10.00
C GLY A 124 3.63 11.76 -8.84
N LEU A 125 2.30 11.57 -8.76
CA LEU A 125 1.40 12.18 -7.75
C LEU A 125 1.29 11.38 -6.44
N ARG A 126 1.98 10.24 -6.36
CA ARG A 126 1.90 9.30 -5.24
C ARG A 126 3.03 9.55 -4.25
N SER A 127 2.93 8.84 -3.14
CA SER A 127 3.96 8.74 -2.12
C SER A 127 4.16 7.28 -1.74
N LEU A 128 5.37 6.97 -1.32
CA LEU A 128 5.71 5.76 -0.58
C LEU A 128 5.70 6.12 0.90
N ILE A 129 4.88 5.41 1.68
CA ILE A 129 4.77 5.57 3.12
C ILE A 129 5.32 4.32 3.77
N GLU A 130 6.40 4.47 4.52
CA GLU A 130 7.01 3.40 5.31
C GLU A 130 6.53 3.57 6.75
N VAL A 131 5.96 2.52 7.36
CA VAL A 131 5.37 2.56 8.71
C VAL A 131 6.03 1.50 9.58
N TYR A 132 6.41 1.88 10.80
CA TYR A 132 7.25 1.09 11.70
C TYR A 132 6.56 0.81 13.05
N PRO A 133 6.68 -0.42 13.58
CA PRO A 133 6.05 -0.83 14.85
C PRO A 133 6.69 -0.21 16.10
#